data_AF-A0A1W9MD10-F1
#
_entry.id   AF-A0A1W9MD10-F1
#
_cell.length_a   1.000
_cell.length_b   1.000
_cell.length_c   1.000
_cell.angle_alpha   90.00
_cell.angle_beta   90.00
_cell.angle_gamma   90.00
#
_symmetry.space_group_name_H-M   'P 1'
#
loop_
_entity.id
_entity.type
_entity.pdbx_description
1 polymer ?
#
loop_
_entity_poly.entity_id
_entity_poly.type
_entity_poly.pdbx_seq_one_letter_code
_entity_poly.pdbx_strand_id
1 'polypeptide(L)'
;MICEVILNRTEQIWLKPNRWLSYLCHISKNLYNEAIYIIRQEFIKTGKWISYSNLYHLLKTSENFKILPHNTAQQILILVEKAW
;
A
#
# COMPACT_ATOMS: atom_id res chain seq x y z
N MET A 1 -40.93 15.60 -12.43
CA MET A 1 -40.65 15.07 -11.09
C MET A 1 -39.57 14.00 -11.26
N ILE A 2 -38.30 14.37 -11.14
CA ILE A 2 -37.18 13.43 -11.19
C ILE A 2 -36.85 13.13 -9.74
N CYS A 3 -37.07 11.89 -9.30
CA CYS A 3 -36.61 11.44 -7.99
C CYS A 3 -35.08 11.46 -7.99
N GLU A 4 -34.48 12.38 -7.25
CA GLU A 4 -33.08 12.25 -6.83
C GLU A 4 -32.99 11.07 -5.86
N VAL A 5 -32.59 9.91 -6.38
CA VAL A 5 -32.19 8.78 -5.53
C VAL A 5 -30.84 9.15 -4.92
N ILE A 6 -30.82 9.40 -3.60
CA ILE A 6 -29.57 9.53 -2.83
C ILE A 6 -28.88 8.16 -2.86
N LEU A 7 -27.91 8.03 -3.75
CA LEU A 7 -27.13 6.82 -3.95
C LEU A 7 -25.99 6.80 -2.92
N ASN A 8 -26.20 6.15 -1.77
CA ASN A 8 -25.09 5.86 -0.86
C ASN A 8 -24.16 4.85 -1.52
N ARG A 9 -23.10 5.34 -2.19
CA ARG A 9 -22.18 4.51 -3.00
C ARG A 9 -21.41 3.46 -2.17
N THR A 10 -21.38 3.59 -0.85
CA THR A 10 -20.68 2.66 0.05
C THR A 10 -21.39 2.57 1.40
N GLU A 11 -21.61 1.35 1.88
CA GLU A 11 -22.07 1.10 3.26
C GLU A 11 -20.87 1.21 4.23
N GLN A 12 -21.05 1.92 5.35
CA GLN A 12 -20.05 1.99 6.40
C GLN A 12 -20.26 0.83 7.38
N ILE A 13 -19.31 -0.10 7.42
CA ILE A 13 -19.36 -1.25 8.32
C ILE A 13 -18.42 -0.99 9.50
N TRP A 14 -18.98 -0.85 10.70
CA TRP A 14 -18.22 -0.73 11.94
C TRP A 14 -17.77 -2.11 12.41
N LEU A 15 -16.47 -2.36 12.37
CA LEU A 15 -15.89 -3.60 12.86
C LEU A 15 -15.48 -3.45 14.32
N LYS A 16 -15.69 -4.50 15.11
CA LYS A 16 -15.11 -4.58 16.46
C LYS A 16 -13.57 -4.62 16.37
N PRO A 17 -12.84 -4.11 17.37
CA PRO A 17 -11.39 -4.17 17.39
C PRO A 17 -10.88 -5.60 17.20
N ASN A 18 -9.97 -5.78 16.25
CA ASN A 18 -9.40 -7.08 15.91
C ASN A 18 -7.87 -6.98 15.88
N ARG A 19 -7.20 -7.78 16.71
CA ARG A 19 -5.74 -7.77 16.86
C ARG A 19 -5.01 -8.16 15.58
N TRP A 20 -5.53 -9.15 14.84
CA TRP A 20 -4.96 -9.58 13.57
C TRP A 20 -5.08 -8.50 12.49
N LEU A 21 -6.24 -7.85 12.40
CA LEU A 21 -6.43 -6.73 11.48
C LEU A 21 -5.47 -5.58 11.80
N SER A 22 -5.37 -5.20 13.08
CA SER A 22 -4.42 -4.17 13.53
C SER A 22 -2.97 -4.55 13.18
N TYR A 23 -2.57 -5.80 13.40
CA TYR A 23 -1.26 -6.30 12.99
C TYR A 23 -1.02 -6.15 11.48
N LEU A 24 -1.97 -6.57 10.63
CA LEU A 24 -1.86 -6.41 9.17
C LEU A 24 -1.78 -4.95 8.74
N CYS A 25 -2.49 -4.03 9.41
CA CYS A 25 -2.36 -2.60 9.18
C CYS A 25 -0.96 -2.08 9.52
N HIS A 26 -0.35 -2.55 10.61
CA HIS A 26 1.03 -2.20 10.96
C HIS A 26 2.03 -2.72 9.92
N ILE A 27 1.88 -3.96 9.47
CA ILE A 27 2.73 -4.51 8.40
C ILE A 27 2.56 -3.73 7.09
N SER A 28 1.33 -3.36 6.75
CA SER A 28 1.03 -2.54 5.56
C SER A 28 1.71 -1.18 5.61
N LYS A 29 1.68 -0.50 6.77
CA LYS A 29 2.42 0.75 7.03
C LYS A 29 3.93 0.54 6.89
N ASN A 30 4.46 -0.58 7.40
CA ASN A 30 5.88 -0.87 7.34
C ASN A 30 6.34 -1.09 5.89
N LEU A 31 5.60 -1.85 5.09
CA LEU A 31 5.90 -2.04 3.67
C LEU A 31 5.90 -0.71 2.89
N TYR A 32 4.93 0.17 3.17
CA TYR A 32 4.85 1.49 2.57
C TYR A 32 6.09 2.34 2.90
N ASN A 33 6.51 2.34 4.17
CA ASN A 33 7.69 3.08 4.62
C ASN A 33 8.99 2.50 4.04
N GLU A 34 9.10 1.17 3.97
CA GLU A 34 10.23 0.47 3.38
C GLU A 34 10.39 0.84 1.90
N ALA A 35 9.29 0.85 1.15
CA ALA A 35 9.25 1.27 -0.25
C ALA A 35 9.69 2.73 -0.43
N ILE A 36 9.15 3.66 0.36
CA ILE A 36 9.56 5.08 0.32
C ILE A 36 11.05 5.23 0.64
N TYR A 37 11.54 4.50 1.64
CA TYR A 37 12.95 4.57 2.02
C TYR A 37 13.85 4.19 0.83
N ILE A 38 13.57 3.06 0.17
CA ILE A 38 14.31 2.60 -1.01
C ILE A 38 14.26 3.65 -2.13
N ILE A 39 13.07 4.15 -2.48
CA ILE A 39 12.90 5.16 -3.52
C ILE A 39 13.78 6.38 -3.24
N ARG A 40 13.73 6.90 -2.01
CA ARG A 40 14.52 8.07 -1.60
C ARG A 40 16.02 7.79 -1.65
N GLN A 41 16.44 6.60 -1.21
CA GLN A 41 17.86 6.21 -1.26
C GLN A 41 18.37 6.15 -2.70
N GLU A 42 17.61 5.54 -3.61
CA GLU A 42 17.97 5.47 -5.04
C GLU A 42 18.04 6.86 -5.66
N PHE A 43 17.05 7.72 -5.36
CA PHE A 43 17.03 9.09 -5.87
C PHE A 43 18.21 9.92 -5.40
N ILE A 44 18.56 9.85 -4.10
CA ILE A 44 19.72 10.58 -3.56
C ILE A 44 21.03 10.10 -4.19
N LYS A 45 21.19 8.80 -4.44
CA LYS A 45 22.43 8.22 -4.97
C LYS A 45 22.60 8.42 -6.48
N THR A 46 21.51 8.30 -7.24
CA THR A 46 21.57 8.21 -8.71
C THR A 46 20.89 9.38 -9.43
N GLY A 47 20.09 10.18 -8.71
CA GLY A 47 19.21 11.20 -9.29
C GLY A 47 18.00 10.63 -10.02
N LYS A 48 17.78 9.30 -9.98
CA LYS A 48 16.71 8.61 -10.73
C LYS A 48 15.66 8.05 -9.81
N TRP A 49 14.44 7.98 -10.33
CA TRP A 49 13.33 7.29 -9.67
C TRP A 49 13.37 5.79 -9.98
N ILE A 50 13.07 4.96 -8.99
CA ILE A 50 12.90 3.52 -9.19
C ILE A 50 11.48 3.24 -9.69
N SER A 51 11.35 2.44 -10.75
CA SER A 51 10.05 2.03 -11.26
C SER A 51 9.37 1.03 -10.33
N TYR A 52 8.03 0.96 -10.36
CA TYR A 52 7.28 -0.04 -9.61
C TYR A 52 7.77 -1.48 -9.84
N SER A 53 8.07 -1.86 -11.09
CA SER A 53 8.53 -3.21 -11.40
C SER A 53 9.84 -3.56 -10.67
N ASN A 54 10.80 -2.63 -10.66
CA ASN A 54 12.07 -2.83 -9.94
C ASN A 54 11.86 -2.85 -8.43
N LEU A 55 11.02 -1.95 -7.91
CA LEU A 55 10.68 -1.89 -6.50
C LEU A 55 9.98 -3.16 -6.01
N TYR A 56 9.05 -3.69 -6.80
CA TYR A 56 8.39 -4.97 -6.57
C TYR A 56 9.41 -6.13 -6.54
N HIS A 57 10.33 -6.20 -7.51
CA HIS A 57 11.33 -7.27 -7.55
C HIS A 57 12.28 -7.22 -6.35
N LEU A 58 12.56 -6.03 -5.82
CA LEU A 58 13.37 -5.85 -4.62
C LEU A 58 12.61 -6.25 -3.35
N LEU A 59 11.33 -5.87 -3.25
CA LEU A 59 10.54 -6.05 -2.04
C LEU A 59 9.75 -7.35 -1.98
N LYS A 60 9.56 -8.09 -3.07
CA LYS A 60 8.78 -9.35 -3.08
C LYS A 60 9.30 -10.41 -2.10
N THR A 61 10.59 -10.32 -1.73
CA THR A 61 11.22 -11.23 -0.76
C THR A 61 11.28 -10.68 0.65
N SER A 62 10.94 -9.40 0.85
CA SER A 62 10.94 -8.73 2.16
C SER A 62 9.90 -9.36 3.10
N GLU A 63 10.19 -9.27 4.40
CA GLU A 63 9.31 -9.82 5.43
C GLU A 63 7.93 -9.14 5.40
N ASN A 64 7.91 -7.81 5.29
CA ASN A 64 6.66 -7.05 5.25
C ASN A 64 5.80 -7.41 4.04
N PHE A 65 6.42 -7.69 2.89
CA PHE A 65 5.70 -8.11 1.69
C PHE A 65 5.13 -9.53 1.83
N LYS A 66 5.91 -10.47 2.38
CA LYS A 66 5.51 -11.88 2.50
C LYS A 66 4.38 -12.11 3.51
N ILE A 67 4.32 -11.32 4.58
CA ILE A 67 3.27 -11.44 5.59
C ILE A 67 1.90 -11.05 5.03
N LEU A 68 1.86 -10.08 4.09
CA LEU A 68 0.62 -9.59 3.51
C LEU A 68 0.15 -10.50 2.37
N PRO A 69 -1.17 -10.54 2.09
CA PRO A 69 -1.68 -11.12 0.85
C PRO A 69 -1.01 -10.45 -0.34
N HIS A 70 -0.61 -11.26 -1.33
CA HIS A 70 0.17 -10.81 -2.48
C HIS A 70 -0.41 -9.58 -3.18
N ASN A 71 -1.73 -9.58 -3.43
CA ASN A 71 -2.42 -8.46 -4.07
C ASN A 71 -2.39 -7.20 -3.21
N THR A 72 -2.58 -7.33 -1.90
CA THR A 72 -2.52 -6.19 -0.97
C THR A 72 -1.13 -5.57 -0.96
N ALA A 73 -0.08 -6.40 -0.89
CA ALA A 73 1.29 -5.94 -0.93
C ALA A 73 1.63 -5.19 -2.24
N GLN A 74 1.19 -5.74 -3.39
CA GLN A 74 1.34 -5.05 -4.68
C GLN A 74 0.59 -3.71 -4.72
N GLN A 75 -0.65 -3.66 -4.23
CA GLN A 75 -1.43 -2.42 -4.20
C GLN A 75 -0.79 -1.34 -3.33
N ILE A 76 -0.13 -1.72 -2.23
CA ILE A 76 0.64 -0.79 -1.39
C ILE A 76 1.79 -0.18 -2.21
N LEU A 77 2.54 -0.97 -2.96
CA LEU A 77 3.62 -0.46 -3.81
C LEU A 77 3.10 0.44 -4.94
N ILE A 78 1.95 0.11 -5.54
CA ILE A 78 1.27 0.95 -6.54
C ILE A 78 0.80 2.26 -5.90
N LEU A 79 0.29 2.23 -4.67
CA LEU A 79 -0.11 3.43 -3.94
C LEU A 79 1.09 4.34 -3.65
N VAL A 80 2.25 3.76 -3.31
CA VAL A 80 3.48 4.53 -3.19
C VAL A 80 3.78 5.22 -4.52
N GLU A 81 3.79 4.50 -5.65
CA GLU A 81 4.07 5.10 -6.97
C GLU A 81 3.07 6.20 -7.35
N LYS A 82 1.78 6.04 -7.02
CA LYS A 82 0.74 7.05 -7.27
C LYS A 82 0.82 8.29 -6.38
N ALA A 83 1.51 8.19 -5.24
CA ALA A 83 1.60 9.30 -4.28
C ALA A 83 2.68 10.34 -4.66
N TRP A 84 3.46 10.07 -5.70
CA TRP A 84 4.55 10.92 -6.21
C TRP A 84 4.30 11.31 -7.66
#